data_AF-A0A9E2GC21-F1
#
_entry.id   AF-A0A9E2GC21-F1
#
_cell.length_a   1.000
_cell.length_b   1.000
_cell.length_c   1.000
_cell.angle_alpha   90.00
_cell.angle_beta   90.00
_cell.angle_gamma   90.00
#
_symmetry.space_group_name_H-M   'P 1'
#
loop_
_entity.id
_entity.type
_entity.pdbx_description
1 polymer ?
#
loop_
_entity_poly.entity_id
_entity_poly.type
_entity_poly.pdbx_seq_one_letter_code
_entity_poly.pdbx_strand_id
1 'polypeptide(L)'
;MNRCSICNKTFTGHGNNPSPFNGEKCCDECNRNYVVPLRIYQITKEPKNAVLFKEDGTVTTITPKDGYFTLDELQSLIEGYIELYPARYLNHYIVCDEEGLLKRRKRNESFRQLTGIGLLGNVLLCPERIFEVPNYE
;
A
#
# COMPACT_ATOMS: atom_id res chain seq x y z
N MET A 1 22.01 19.76 -2.71
CA MET A 1 21.40 18.55 -2.11
C MET A 1 19.89 18.64 -2.29
N ASN A 2 19.24 17.54 -2.68
CA ASN A 2 17.80 17.46 -2.86
C ASN A 2 17.16 16.70 -1.69
N ARG A 3 15.86 16.90 -1.45
CA ARG A 3 15.08 16.15 -0.46
C ARG A 3 14.03 15.29 -1.15
N CYS A 4 13.94 14.02 -0.78
CA CYS A 4 12.97 13.08 -1.36
C CYS A 4 11.57 13.36 -0.83
N SER A 5 10.58 13.55 -1.71
CA SER A 5 9.18 13.79 -1.30
C SER A 5 8.53 12.59 -0.60
N ILE A 6 9.05 11.38 -0.78
CA ILE A 6 8.49 10.14 -0.22
C ILE A 6 9.09 9.86 1.17
N CYS A 7 10.41 9.65 1.25
CA CYS A 7 11.08 9.25 2.49
C CYS A 7 11.67 10.42 3.30
N ASN A 8 11.57 11.65 2.80
CA ASN A 8 12.10 12.87 3.44
C ASN A 8 13.63 12.93 3.67
N LYS A 9 14.39 11.91 3.24
CA LYS A 9 15.86 11.88 3.29
C LYS A 9 16.48 12.79 2.22
N THR A 10 17.69 13.29 2.48
CA THR A 10 18.48 14.04 1.51
C THR A 10 19.18 13.10 0.51
N PHE A 11 19.33 13.53 -0.73
CA PHE A 11 20.02 12.78 -1.80
C PHE A 11 20.72 13.72 -2.80
N THR A 12 21.62 13.15 -3.62
CA THR A 12 22.37 13.85 -4.68
C THR A 12 21.88 13.45 -6.08
N GLY A 13 22.20 14.23 -7.11
CA GLY A 13 21.72 14.01 -8.49
C GLY A 13 20.38 14.69 -8.79
N HIS A 14 19.80 14.42 -9.96
CA HIS A 14 18.59 15.11 -10.47
C HIS A 14 17.29 14.66 -9.75
N GLY A 15 17.20 13.39 -9.36
CA GLY A 15 15.99 12.78 -8.81
C GLY A 15 15.05 12.24 -9.88
N ASN A 16 14.00 11.55 -9.43
CA ASN A 16 12.99 10.92 -10.30
C ASN A 16 11.61 11.54 -10.06
N ASN A 17 10.73 11.43 -11.05
CA ASN A 17 9.32 11.76 -10.86
C ASN A 17 8.73 10.86 -9.75
N PRO A 18 8.10 11.41 -8.69
CA PRO A 18 7.60 10.62 -7.57
C PRO A 18 6.22 9.98 -7.83
N SER A 19 5.54 10.34 -8.92
CA SER A 19 4.22 9.80 -9.27
C SER A 19 4.24 8.26 -9.31
N PRO A 20 3.36 7.55 -8.58
CA PRO A 20 2.04 8.04 -8.17
C PRO A 20 1.96 8.70 -6.79
N PHE A 21 3.07 8.83 -6.06
CA PHE A 21 3.07 9.60 -4.81
C PHE A 21 3.06 11.10 -5.07
N ASN A 22 2.46 11.86 -4.16
CA ASN A 22 2.51 13.31 -4.17
C ASN A 22 3.93 13.85 -3.97
N GLY A 23 4.29 14.92 -4.68
CA GLY A 23 5.55 15.66 -4.49
C GLY A 23 6.25 16.05 -5.79
N GLU A 24 7.43 16.65 -5.65
CA GLU A 24 8.23 17.14 -6.80
C GLU A 24 9.21 16.10 -7.33
N LYS A 25 9.95 15.42 -6.43
CA LYS A 25 11.03 14.49 -6.79
C LYS A 25 11.28 13.43 -5.73
N CYS A 26 11.63 12.22 -6.14
CA CYS A 26 12.09 11.16 -5.24
C CYS A 26 13.53 10.72 -5.52
N CYS A 27 14.17 10.17 -4.50
CA CYS A 27 15.49 9.55 -4.62
C CYS A 27 15.41 8.20 -5.37
N ASP A 28 16.56 7.68 -5.80
CA ASP A 28 16.65 6.41 -6.55
C ASP A 28 16.15 5.19 -5.75
N GLU A 29 16.36 5.19 -4.43
CA GLU A 29 15.89 4.12 -3.54
C GLU A 29 14.35 4.06 -3.54
N CYS A 30 13.68 5.20 -3.32
CA CYS A 30 12.22 5.26 -3.37
C CYS A 30 11.70 5.00 -4.79
N ASN A 31 12.41 5.48 -5.81
CA ASN A 31 12.04 5.22 -7.19
C ASN A 31 12.00 3.72 -7.50
N ARG A 32 13.07 3.01 -7.13
CA ARG A 32 13.22 1.57 -7.34
C ARG A 32 12.26 0.73 -6.50
N ASN A 33 12.10 1.08 -5.23
CA ASN A 33 11.39 0.23 -4.28
C ASN A 33 9.88 0.51 -4.21
N TYR A 34 9.45 1.73 -4.52
CA TYR A 34 8.06 2.15 -4.33
C TYR A 34 7.42 2.66 -5.62
N VAL A 35 8.06 3.61 -6.30
CA VAL A 35 7.47 4.31 -7.44
C VAL A 35 7.32 3.40 -8.65
N VAL A 36 8.40 2.78 -9.11
CA VAL A 36 8.38 1.89 -10.29
C VAL A 36 7.47 0.68 -10.04
N PRO A 37 7.53 -0.03 -8.89
CA PRO A 37 6.61 -1.12 -8.61
C PRO A 37 5.15 -0.70 -8.63
N LEU A 38 4.80 0.45 -8.03
CA LEU A 38 3.43 0.94 -8.07
C LEU A 38 2.99 1.36 -9.47
N ARG A 39 3.86 1.96 -10.29
CA ARG A 39 3.53 2.26 -11.68
C ARG A 39 3.20 1.01 -12.48
N ILE A 40 4.02 -0.04 -12.33
CA ILE A 40 3.79 -1.34 -12.97
C ILE A 40 2.45 -1.92 -12.49
N TYR A 41 2.21 -1.86 -11.18
CA TYR A 41 0.96 -2.32 -10.59
C TYR A 41 -0.26 -1.58 -11.16
N GLN A 42 -0.22 -0.24 -11.26
CA GLN A 42 -1.30 0.59 -11.79
C GLN A 42 -1.67 0.31 -13.26
N ILE A 43 -0.70 -0.13 -14.07
CA ILE A 43 -0.94 -0.48 -15.48
C ILE A 43 -1.23 -1.97 -15.69
N THR A 44 -1.06 -2.80 -14.66
CA THR A 44 -1.33 -4.24 -14.74
C THR A 44 -2.83 -4.45 -14.71
N LYS A 45 -3.40 -4.94 -15.82
CA LYS A 45 -4.87 -5.18 -15.94
C LYS A 45 -5.39 -6.12 -14.86
N GLU A 46 -4.61 -7.15 -14.55
CA GLU A 46 -5.00 -8.15 -13.58
C GLU A 46 -3.80 -8.46 -12.65
N PRO A 47 -3.65 -7.72 -11.54
CA PRO A 47 -2.58 -7.96 -10.57
C PRO A 47 -2.85 -9.23 -9.75
N LYS A 48 -1.85 -10.13 -9.66
CA LYS A 48 -1.92 -11.38 -8.85
C LYS A 48 -1.39 -11.18 -7.43
N ASN A 49 -0.98 -9.97 -7.11
CA ASN A 49 -0.45 -9.56 -5.83
C ASN A 49 -1.29 -8.40 -5.30
N ALA A 50 -1.27 -8.22 -3.99
CA ALA A 50 -1.71 -7.02 -3.29
C ALA A 50 -0.50 -6.15 -2.98
N VAL A 51 -0.74 -4.89 -2.62
CA VAL A 51 0.31 -3.97 -2.15
C VAL A 51 0.10 -3.70 -0.67
N LEU A 52 1.06 -4.10 0.16
CA LEU A 52 1.10 -3.82 1.59
C LEU A 52 1.89 -2.54 1.84
N PHE A 53 1.24 -1.58 2.48
CA PHE A 53 1.83 -0.36 3.02
C PHE A 53 2.02 -0.56 4.52
N LYS A 54 3.25 -0.62 4.99
CA LYS A 54 3.55 -0.80 6.41
C LYS A 54 3.56 0.54 7.17
N GLU A 55 3.28 0.47 8.46
CA GLU A 55 3.32 1.61 9.39
C GLU A 55 4.68 2.33 9.40
N ASP A 56 5.77 1.61 9.15
CA ASP A 56 7.13 2.15 9.07
C ASP A 56 7.46 2.88 7.75
N GLY A 57 6.50 2.92 6.81
CA GLY A 57 6.61 3.54 5.50
C GLY A 57 7.06 2.59 4.39
N THR A 58 7.44 1.35 4.70
CA THR A 58 7.80 0.33 3.72
C THR A 58 6.60 -0.05 2.85
N VAL A 59 6.81 -0.19 1.54
CA VAL A 59 5.78 -0.68 0.60
C VAL A 59 6.30 -1.94 -0.08
N THR A 60 5.51 -3.02 -0.04
CA THR A 60 5.87 -4.33 -0.59
C THR A 60 4.69 -4.99 -1.30
N THR A 61 4.94 -5.74 -2.36
CA THR A 61 3.92 -6.60 -2.97
C THR A 61 3.83 -7.94 -2.25
N ILE A 62 2.60 -8.40 -1.98
CA ILE A 62 2.32 -9.67 -1.29
C ILE A 62 1.41 -10.51 -2.17
N THR A 63 1.67 -11.81 -2.24
CA THR A 63 0.83 -12.77 -2.97
C THR A 63 0.21 -13.74 -1.96
N PRO A 64 -1.10 -14.05 -2.06
CA PRO A 64 -1.72 -15.07 -1.22
C PRO A 64 -1.08 -16.44 -1.47
N LYS A 65 -1.05 -17.30 -0.44
CA LYS A 65 -0.44 -18.64 -0.57
C LYS A 65 -1.23 -19.54 -1.54
N ASP A 66 -2.56 -19.50 -1.44
CA ASP A 66 -3.45 -20.43 -2.14
C ASP A 66 -4.38 -19.72 -3.13
N GLY A 67 -3.85 -18.71 -3.82
CA GLY A 67 -4.57 -17.95 -4.87
C GLY A 67 -5.51 -16.86 -4.35
N TYR A 68 -6.06 -17.03 -3.16
CA TYR A 68 -6.87 -16.04 -2.43
C TYR A 68 -6.33 -15.87 -1.02
N PHE A 69 -6.49 -14.67 -0.44
CA PHE A 69 -6.13 -14.47 0.96
C PHE A 69 -7.12 -15.19 1.88
N THR A 70 -6.60 -15.81 2.94
CA THR A 70 -7.42 -16.20 4.08
C THR A 70 -7.63 -15.03 5.03
N LEU A 71 -8.64 -15.11 5.90
CA LEU A 71 -8.84 -14.12 6.97
C LEU A 71 -7.58 -14.00 7.85
N ASP A 72 -6.98 -15.14 8.22
CA ASP A 72 -5.76 -15.17 9.03
C ASP A 72 -4.58 -14.48 8.35
N GLU A 73 -4.43 -14.63 7.03
CA GLU A 73 -3.40 -13.92 6.27
C GLU A 73 -3.65 -12.41 6.28
N LEU A 74 -4.89 -11.98 6.04
CA LEU A 74 -5.25 -10.55 6.05
C LEU A 74 -5.00 -9.93 7.42
N GLN A 75 -5.48 -10.58 8.49
CA GLN A 75 -5.28 -10.13 9.88
C GLN A 75 -3.79 -10.08 10.26
N SER A 76 -3.00 -11.05 9.80
CA SER A 76 -1.56 -11.05 10.02
C SER A 76 -0.86 -9.90 9.29
N LEU A 77 -1.32 -9.54 8.09
CA LEU A 77 -0.75 -8.46 7.29
C LEU A 77 -1.09 -7.08 7.86
N ILE A 78 -2.34 -6.87 8.31
CA ILE A 78 -2.76 -5.58 8.89
C ILE A 78 -2.47 -5.46 10.39
N GLU A 79 -2.07 -6.57 11.05
CA GLU A 79 -1.75 -6.67 12.48
C GLU A 79 -2.92 -6.34 13.43
N GLY A 80 -4.09 -6.90 13.13
CA GLY A 80 -5.36 -6.62 13.82
C GLY A 80 -6.57 -7.29 13.19
N TYR A 81 -7.77 -6.84 13.57
CA TYR A 81 -9.00 -7.23 12.89
C TYR A 81 -9.20 -6.37 11.64
N ILE A 82 -9.68 -6.99 10.57
CA ILE A 82 -9.77 -6.31 9.27
C ILE A 82 -11.06 -5.52 9.15
N GLU A 83 -10.96 -4.34 8.54
CA GLU A 83 -12.09 -3.60 7.99
C GLU A 83 -11.83 -3.31 6.51
N LEU A 84 -12.88 -3.41 5.70
CA LEU A 84 -12.86 -2.88 4.33
C LEU A 84 -13.23 -1.41 4.37
N TYR A 85 -12.27 -0.55 4.04
CA TYR A 85 -12.53 0.87 3.93
C TYR A 85 -13.59 1.12 2.84
N PRO A 86 -14.57 2.03 3.05
CA PRO A 86 -15.70 2.20 2.13
C PRO A 86 -15.31 2.62 0.70
N ALA A 87 -14.17 3.29 0.53
CA ALA A 87 -13.67 3.68 -0.78
C ALA A 87 -12.78 2.59 -1.39
N ARG A 88 -12.72 2.57 -2.72
CA ARG A 88 -11.74 1.78 -3.48
C ARG A 88 -10.68 2.70 -4.07
N TYR A 89 -9.48 2.17 -4.27
CA TYR A 89 -8.43 2.84 -5.04
C TYR A 89 -8.07 1.99 -6.25
N LEU A 90 -8.27 2.54 -7.46
CA LEU A 90 -8.11 1.80 -8.73
C LEU A 90 -8.91 0.50 -8.77
N ASN A 91 -10.16 0.54 -8.29
CA ASN A 91 -11.06 -0.60 -8.14
C ASN A 91 -10.60 -1.70 -7.17
N HIS A 92 -9.50 -1.51 -6.45
CA HIS A 92 -9.04 -2.45 -5.43
C HIS A 92 -9.63 -2.13 -4.06
N TYR A 93 -9.83 -3.18 -3.27
CA TYR A 93 -10.18 -3.07 -1.86
C TYR A 93 -9.05 -2.44 -1.08
N ILE A 94 -9.41 -1.64 -0.09
CA ILE A 94 -8.50 -1.09 0.91
C ILE A 94 -8.83 -1.81 2.22
N VAL A 95 -7.93 -2.67 2.66
CA VAL A 95 -8.06 -3.44 3.91
C VAL A 95 -7.21 -2.75 4.98
N CYS A 96 -7.79 -2.48 6.14
CA CYS A 96 -7.13 -1.81 7.26
C CYS A 96 -7.45 -2.46 8.60
N ASP A 97 -6.71 -2.07 9.65
CA ASP A 97 -6.98 -2.47 11.05
C ASP A 97 -8.15 -1.66 11.61
N GLU A 98 -9.28 -2.32 11.93
CA GLU A 98 -10.46 -1.70 12.53
C GLU A 98 -10.13 -1.06 13.90
N GLU A 99 -9.12 -1.60 14.59
CA GLU A 99 -8.72 -1.19 15.93
C GLU A 99 -7.55 -0.20 15.92
N GLY A 100 -7.11 0.28 14.75
CA GLY A 100 -5.88 1.08 14.62
C GLY A 100 -5.86 2.31 15.53
N LEU A 101 -7.03 2.95 15.73
CA LEU A 101 -7.18 4.08 16.65
C LEU A 101 -7.08 3.66 18.12
N LEU A 102 -7.74 2.57 18.50
CA LEU A 102 -7.72 2.02 19.87
C LEU A 102 -6.30 1.60 20.27
N LYS A 103 -5.57 0.99 19.35
CA LYS A 103 -4.16 0.57 19.51
C LYS A 103 -3.16 1.72 19.44
N ARG A 104 -3.60 2.96 19.18
CA ARG A 104 -2.74 4.15 19.00
C ARG A 104 -1.67 3.95 17.92
N ARG A 105 -2.00 3.24 16.85
CA ARG A 105 -1.11 3.05 15.69
C ARG A 105 -0.81 4.39 15.03
N LYS A 106 0.36 4.51 14.41
CA LYS A 106 0.73 5.69 13.62
C LYS A 106 -0.01 5.70 12.30
N ARG A 107 -0.15 6.90 11.74
CA ARG A 107 -0.73 7.08 10.41
C ARG A 107 0.20 6.50 9.35
N ASN A 108 -0.39 5.80 8.39
CA ASN A 108 0.32 5.29 7.24
C ASN A 108 0.58 6.42 6.23
N GLU A 109 1.72 7.09 6.37
CA GLU A 109 2.05 8.23 5.51
C GLU A 109 2.27 7.83 4.06
N SER A 110 2.80 6.63 3.77
CA SER A 110 2.96 6.14 2.40
C SER A 110 1.61 5.95 1.70
N PHE A 111 0.63 5.34 2.37
CA PHE A 111 -0.71 5.19 1.82
C PHE A 111 -1.44 6.53 1.67
N ARG A 112 -1.32 7.43 2.65
CA ARG A 112 -1.87 8.78 2.60
C ARG A 112 -1.25 9.61 1.46
N GLN A 113 0.05 9.52 1.23
CA GLN A 113 0.72 10.24 0.14
C GLN A 113 0.27 9.75 -1.24
N LEU A 114 -0.15 8.48 -1.35
CA LEU A 114 -0.68 7.90 -2.59
C LEU A 114 -2.15 8.27 -2.82
N THR A 115 -2.99 8.16 -1.79
CA THR A 115 -4.46 8.18 -1.93
C THR A 115 -5.14 9.41 -1.35
N GLY A 116 -4.47 10.15 -0.47
CA GLY A 116 -5.05 11.20 0.39
C GLY A 116 -5.75 10.67 1.64
N ILE A 117 -5.92 9.35 1.79
CA ILE A 117 -6.68 8.73 2.90
C ILE A 117 -5.76 8.49 4.10
N GLY A 118 -6.19 8.94 5.28
CA GLY A 118 -5.42 8.83 6.53
C GLY A 118 -5.81 7.62 7.38
N LEU A 119 -5.31 6.43 7.04
CA LEU A 119 -5.49 5.20 7.84
C LEU A 119 -4.33 5.00 8.82
N LEU A 120 -4.59 4.29 9.92
CA LEU A 120 -3.62 3.99 10.97
C LEU A 120 -3.12 2.54 10.85
N GLY A 121 -1.83 2.32 11.08
CA GLY A 121 -1.20 1.00 11.01
C GLY A 121 -0.90 0.55 9.57
N ASN A 122 -0.84 -0.76 9.37
CA ASN A 122 -0.62 -1.35 8.06
C ASN A 122 -1.90 -1.26 7.21
N VAL A 123 -1.75 -1.07 5.91
CA VAL A 123 -2.85 -0.99 4.95
C VAL A 123 -2.54 -1.90 3.77
N LEU A 124 -3.50 -2.73 3.36
CA LEU A 124 -3.38 -3.58 2.20
C LEU A 124 -4.30 -3.07 1.08
N LEU A 125 -3.71 -2.76 -0.07
CA LEU A 125 -4.45 -2.52 -1.30
C LEU A 125 -4.58 -3.86 -2.04
N CYS A 126 -5.77 -4.44 -2.02
CA CYS A 126 -6.03 -5.81 -2.47
C CYS A 126 -6.93 -5.85 -3.72
N PRO A 127 -6.48 -6.47 -4.83
CA PRO A 127 -7.36 -6.77 -5.95
C PRO A 127 -8.50 -7.69 -5.54
N GLU A 128 -9.72 -7.36 -5.97
CA GLU A 128 -10.93 -8.13 -5.66
C GLU A 128 -10.81 -9.62 -5.99
N ARG A 129 -10.20 -9.95 -7.13
CA ARG A 129 -10.05 -11.33 -7.60
C ARG A 129 -9.16 -12.23 -6.74
N ILE A 130 -8.38 -11.67 -5.81
CA ILE A 130 -7.52 -12.44 -4.90
C ILE A 130 -7.87 -12.17 -3.43
N PHE A 131 -8.95 -11.43 -3.17
CA PHE A 131 -9.32 -11.01 -1.82
C PHE A 131 -9.83 -12.17 -0.98
N GLU A 132 -10.82 -12.91 -1.49
CA GLU A 132 -11.36 -14.10 -0.85
C GLU A 132 -11.88 -15.07 -1.92
N VAL A 133 -12.11 -16.32 -1.54
CA VAL A 133 -12.67 -17.33 -2.45
C VAL A 133 -14.08 -16.89 -2.89
N PRO A 134 -14.39 -16.86 -4.20
CA PRO A 134 -15.73 -16.54 -4.64
C PRO A 134 -16.73 -17.55 -4.09
N ASN A 135 -17.72 -17.08 -3.33
CA ASN A 135 -18.87 -17.89 -2.95
C ASN A 135 -19.78 -18.04 -4.18
N TYR A 136 -19.67 -19.16 -4.87
CA TYR A 136 -20.69 -19.59 -5.83
C TYR A 136 -21.80 -20.28 -5.03
N GLU A 137 -22.83 -19.54 -4.66
CA GLU A 137 -24.12 -20.10 -4.21
C GLU A 137 -24.92 -20.66 -5.39
#